data_AF-A0A8J6JR26-F1
#
_entry.id   AF-A0A8J6JR26-F1
#
_cell.length_a   1.000
_cell.length_b   1.000
_cell.length_c   1.000
_cell.angle_alpha   90.00
_cell.angle_beta   90.00
_cell.angle_gamma   90.00
#
_symmetry.space_group_name_H-M   'P 1'
#
loop_
_entity.id
_entity.type
_entity.pdbx_description
1 polymer ?
#
loop_
_entity_poly.entity_id
_entity_poly.type
_entity_poly.pdbx_seq_one_letter_code
_entity_poly.pdbx_strand_id
1 'polypeptide(L)'
;MEANEPNDVIIPPNSGILASQSNSTVVLRLRCKTKEEFVTWKEEYENLNYVTYRVLRGIQCTGSKVLLKKIYRCQHNTVLNYHKVQKHSRKHTNCPNQMAVTIKAVVKESRSADTFLPEYPTVVRITGAHNHRIQSAESLKFRDVGSEVRGKFIDFFKAGNGPSHALELHKRDLQEQYDEDYYQVACDAAHCPSLRWVQHFYDQLFKAEYGDFTKEKILESIISRVELLKSEGMKITCSTLSDDFSISLCTPIMERVHTLESSGSICFMDSSGNADRYNCRIFLIMTDSSVGGLPLGVLLMSSESEK
;
A
#
# COMPACT_ATOMS: atom_id res chain seq x y z
N MET A 1 3.04 35.97 -2.16
CA MET A 1 2.42 34.85 -2.90
C MET A 1 2.91 34.94 -4.33
N GLU A 2 4.12 34.46 -4.58
CA GLU A 2 4.59 34.31 -5.95
C GLU A 2 4.08 32.95 -6.45
N ALA A 3 3.18 33.00 -7.43
CA ALA A 3 2.86 31.83 -8.23
C ALA A 3 4.16 31.39 -8.89
N ASN A 4 4.51 30.10 -8.77
CA ASN A 4 5.62 29.56 -9.54
C ASN A 4 5.41 29.97 -11.01
N GLU A 5 6.46 30.49 -11.64
CA GLU A 5 6.57 30.60 -13.09
C GLU A 5 6.11 29.27 -13.73
N PRO A 6 5.58 29.28 -14.97
CA PRO A 6 5.11 28.05 -15.61
C PRO A 6 6.29 27.10 -15.76
N ASN A 7 6.50 26.24 -14.74
CA ASN A 7 7.49 25.19 -14.75
C ASN A 7 7.36 24.47 -16.09
N ASP A 8 8.45 24.43 -16.85
CA ASP A 8 8.53 23.72 -18.11
C ASP A 8 7.94 22.32 -17.89
N VAL A 9 6.80 22.05 -18.51
CA VAL A 9 6.12 20.77 -18.37
C VAL A 9 7.04 19.71 -18.94
N ILE A 10 7.54 18.83 -18.08
CA ILE A 10 8.46 17.78 -18.50
C ILE A 10 7.62 16.69 -19.16
N ILE A 11 7.75 16.57 -20.48
CA ILE A 11 7.09 15.53 -21.26
C ILE A 11 7.95 14.26 -21.16
N PRO A 12 7.37 13.08 -20.86
CA PRO A 12 8.10 11.83 -20.90
C PRO A 12 8.81 11.66 -22.26
N PRO A 13 10.10 11.29 -22.29
CA PRO A 13 10.86 11.19 -23.53
C PRO A 13 10.21 10.20 -24.51
N ASN A 14 10.25 10.53 -25.80
CA ASN A 14 9.71 9.72 -26.91
C ASN A 14 8.20 9.42 -26.90
N SER A 15 7.43 10.05 -26.00
CA SER A 15 5.99 9.79 -25.85
C SER A 15 5.08 10.67 -26.72
N GLY A 16 5.56 11.86 -27.10
CA GLY A 16 4.77 12.83 -27.84
C GLY A 16 5.48 14.15 -28.08
N ILE A 17 4.75 15.09 -28.66
CA ILE A 17 5.21 16.44 -28.99
C ILE A 17 4.37 17.50 -28.29
N LEU A 18 4.99 18.61 -27.92
CA LEU A 18 4.30 19.83 -27.53
C LEU A 18 3.63 20.42 -28.78
N ALA A 19 2.30 20.40 -28.83
CA ALA A 19 1.56 20.92 -29.97
C ALA A 19 1.24 22.41 -29.83
N SER A 20 1.00 22.88 -28.61
CA SER A 20 0.92 24.31 -28.30
C SER A 20 1.05 24.58 -26.81
N GLN A 21 1.53 25.77 -26.47
CA GLN A 21 1.64 26.28 -25.11
C GLN A 21 1.13 27.73 -25.09
N SER A 22 0.22 28.01 -24.17
CA SER A 22 -0.20 29.36 -23.80
C SER A 22 -0.05 29.54 -22.29
N ASN A 23 -0.17 30.77 -21.78
CA ASN A 23 0.05 31.10 -20.37
C ASN A 23 -0.74 30.25 -19.36
N SER A 24 -1.84 29.61 -19.77
CA SER A 24 -2.70 28.81 -18.89
C SER A 24 -3.05 27.43 -19.43
N THR A 25 -2.59 27.07 -20.64
CA THR A 25 -2.96 25.82 -21.31
C THR A 25 -1.78 25.23 -22.07
N VAL A 26 -1.52 23.95 -21.83
CA VAL A 26 -0.54 23.15 -22.55
C VAL A 26 -1.28 22.06 -23.32
N VAL A 27 -0.99 21.90 -24.61
CA VAL A 27 -1.55 20.85 -25.45
C VAL A 27 -0.43 19.93 -25.91
N LEU A 28 -0.52 18.67 -25.52
CA LEU A 28 0.39 17.61 -25.90
C LEU A 28 -0.30 16.67 -26.89
N ARG A 29 0.48 16.19 -27.86
CA ARG A 29 0.06 15.17 -28.82
C ARG A 29 0.90 13.93 -28.61
N LEU A 30 0.26 12.82 -28.26
CA LEU A 30 0.92 11.57 -27.89
C LEU A 30 0.70 10.50 -28.94
N ARG A 31 1.67 9.60 -29.07
CA ARG A 31 1.61 8.43 -29.96
C ARG A 31 0.71 7.31 -29.44
N CYS A 32 0.27 7.39 -28.18
CA CYS A 32 -0.58 6.39 -27.54
C CYS A 32 -1.87 6.15 -28.34
N LYS A 33 -2.20 4.90 -28.63
CA LYS A 33 -3.40 4.49 -29.36
C LYS A 33 -4.44 3.83 -28.45
N THR A 34 -3.97 3.22 -27.37
CA THR A 34 -4.81 2.46 -26.44
C THR A 34 -4.96 3.19 -25.10
N LYS A 35 -5.92 2.75 -24.30
CA LYS A 35 -6.14 3.30 -22.96
C LYS A 35 -4.99 2.90 -22.03
N GLU A 36 -4.45 1.70 -22.21
CA GLU A 36 -3.40 1.10 -21.39
C GLU A 36 -2.08 1.86 -21.57
N GLU A 37 -1.69 2.12 -22.82
CA GLU A 37 -0.53 2.97 -23.15
C GLU A 37 -0.64 4.37 -22.53
N PHE A 38 -1.84 4.96 -22.56
CA PHE A 38 -2.07 6.26 -21.92
C PHE A 38 -1.96 6.20 -20.40
N VAL A 39 -2.37 5.10 -19.75
CA VAL A 39 -2.22 4.95 -18.31
C VAL A 39 -0.74 4.89 -17.93
N THR A 40 0.07 4.12 -18.65
CA THR A 40 1.54 4.08 -18.44
C THR A 40 2.15 5.46 -18.64
N TRP A 41 1.83 6.14 -19.74
CA TRP A 41 2.30 7.50 -19.99
C TRP A 41 1.90 8.48 -18.88
N LYS A 42 0.66 8.38 -18.40
CA LYS A 42 0.17 9.24 -17.32
C LYS A 42 0.96 9.01 -16.03
N GLU A 43 1.28 7.77 -15.69
CA GLU A 43 2.09 7.44 -14.51
C GLU A 43 3.50 8.04 -14.62
N GLU A 44 4.15 7.91 -15.78
CA GLU A 44 5.44 8.56 -16.05
C GLU A 44 5.36 10.07 -15.94
N TYR A 45 4.33 10.68 -16.55
CA TYR A 45 4.09 12.11 -16.48
C TYR A 45 3.91 12.60 -15.04
N GLU A 46 3.10 11.89 -14.25
CA GLU A 46 2.85 12.17 -12.84
C GLU A 46 4.13 12.09 -12.01
N ASN A 47 5.00 11.12 -12.32
CA ASN A 47 6.27 10.95 -11.64
C ASN A 47 7.28 12.06 -11.97
N LEU A 48 7.45 12.40 -13.25
CA LEU A 48 8.37 13.44 -13.68
C LEU A 48 7.97 14.84 -13.17
N ASN A 49 6.66 15.10 -13.12
CA ASN A 49 6.14 16.43 -12.76
C ASN A 49 5.70 16.54 -11.29
N TYR A 50 5.90 15.51 -10.45
CA TYR A 50 5.51 15.52 -9.03
C TYR A 50 4.02 15.85 -8.80
N VAL A 51 3.15 15.38 -9.69
CA VAL A 51 1.71 15.63 -9.65
C VAL A 51 0.94 14.33 -9.61
N THR A 52 -0.28 14.36 -9.08
CA THR A 52 -1.19 13.21 -9.11
C THR A 52 -2.56 13.68 -9.52
N TYR A 53 -3.13 12.99 -10.49
CA TYR A 53 -4.40 13.28 -11.13
C TYR A 53 -5.44 12.23 -10.77
N ARG A 54 -6.60 12.70 -10.31
CA ARG A 54 -7.79 11.88 -10.04
C ARG A 54 -8.79 12.09 -11.15
N VAL A 55 -9.57 11.05 -11.46
CA VAL A 55 -10.68 11.19 -12.40
C VAL A 55 -11.67 12.22 -11.84
N LEU A 56 -11.96 13.26 -12.62
CA LEU A 56 -13.02 14.22 -12.34
C LEU A 56 -14.33 13.71 -12.96
N ARG A 57 -14.28 13.36 -14.26
CA ARG A 57 -15.42 12.80 -14.98
C ARG A 57 -14.95 11.97 -16.18
N GLY A 58 -15.62 10.85 -16.41
CA GLY A 58 -15.56 10.13 -17.69
C GLY A 58 -16.64 10.67 -18.62
N ILE A 59 -16.30 10.92 -19.89
CA ILE A 59 -17.29 11.31 -20.90
C ILE A 59 -17.58 10.08 -21.73
N GLN A 60 -18.83 9.63 -21.74
CA GLN A 60 -19.26 8.53 -22.58
C GLN A 60 -19.10 8.92 -24.04
N CYS A 61 -18.37 8.10 -24.79
CA CYS A 61 -18.14 8.31 -26.22
C CYS A 61 -19.13 7.45 -26.99
N THR A 62 -20.11 8.07 -27.66
CA THR A 62 -21.16 7.37 -28.43
C THR A 62 -20.78 7.16 -29.90
N GLY A 63 -19.68 7.77 -30.38
CA GLY A 63 -19.25 7.71 -31.78
C GLY A 63 -18.02 6.84 -31.99
N SER A 64 -17.87 6.29 -33.20
CA SER A 64 -16.74 5.45 -33.63
C SER A 64 -15.39 6.18 -33.73
N LYS A 65 -15.38 7.52 -33.62
CA LYS A 65 -14.20 8.37 -33.86
C LYS A 65 -13.36 8.64 -32.61
N VAL A 66 -13.93 8.48 -31.41
CA VAL A 66 -13.25 8.77 -30.14
C VAL A 66 -13.34 7.53 -29.26
N LEU A 67 -12.19 6.94 -28.97
CA LEU A 67 -12.10 5.73 -28.17
C LEU A 67 -12.23 6.05 -26.68
N LEU A 68 -11.65 7.18 -26.25
CA LEU A 68 -11.65 7.58 -24.85
C LEU A 68 -11.68 9.08 -24.72
N LYS A 69 -12.53 9.58 -23.83
CA LYS A 69 -12.49 10.97 -23.37
C LYS A 69 -12.68 11.03 -21.86
N LYS A 70 -11.65 11.52 -21.16
CA LYS A 70 -11.65 11.63 -19.70
C LYS A 70 -11.08 12.97 -19.27
N ILE A 71 -11.59 13.49 -18.17
CA ILE A 71 -11.05 14.67 -17.52
C ILE A 71 -10.59 14.27 -16.14
N TYR A 72 -9.36 14.65 -15.84
CA TYR A 72 -8.71 14.48 -14.58
C TYR A 72 -8.52 15.83 -13.90
N ARG A 73 -8.46 15.81 -12.57
CA ARG A 73 -8.22 16.95 -11.68
C ARG A 73 -6.99 16.67 -10.83
N CYS A 74 -6.30 17.71 -10.40
CA CYS A 74 -5.27 17.57 -9.39
C CYS A 74 -5.83 16.93 -8.11
N GLN A 75 -5.03 16.10 -7.44
CA GLN A 75 -5.39 15.45 -6.19
C GLN A 75 -5.74 16.42 -5.04
N HIS A 76 -5.25 17.66 -5.09
CA HIS A 76 -5.56 18.70 -4.09
C HIS A 76 -6.90 19.39 -4.35
N ASN A 77 -7.56 19.08 -5.47
CA ASN A 77 -8.97 19.37 -5.66
C ASN A 77 -9.78 18.17 -5.17
N THR A 78 -9.94 18.00 -3.87
CA THR A 78 -10.76 16.91 -3.30
C THR A 78 -12.25 17.26 -3.32
N VAL A 79 -13.13 16.33 -3.69
CA VAL A 79 -14.60 16.52 -3.58
C VAL A 79 -15.02 16.07 -2.18
N LEU A 80 -15.82 16.89 -1.49
CA LEU A 80 -16.49 16.47 -0.27
C LEU A 80 -17.60 15.48 -0.60
N ASN A 81 -17.68 14.42 0.20
CA ASN A 81 -18.92 13.66 0.27
C ASN A 81 -19.87 14.46 1.16
N TYR A 82 -20.84 15.15 0.55
CA TYR A 82 -21.78 16.07 1.20
C TYR A 82 -22.48 15.42 2.42
N HIS A 83 -22.63 14.10 2.42
CA HIS A 83 -23.29 13.36 3.50
C HIS A 83 -22.38 12.97 4.68
N LYS A 84 -21.05 13.12 4.59
CA LYS A 84 -20.12 12.54 5.58
C LYS A 84 -19.20 13.53 6.29
N VAL A 85 -18.90 14.70 5.72
CA VAL A 85 -17.89 15.60 6.32
C VAL A 85 -18.25 17.07 6.07
N GLN A 86 -18.34 17.85 7.15
CA GLN A 86 -18.60 19.30 7.10
C GLN A 86 -17.34 20.15 6.82
N LYS A 87 -16.13 19.59 7.01
CA LYS A 87 -14.85 20.30 6.82
C LYS A 87 -13.99 19.65 5.73
N HIS A 88 -13.40 20.48 4.88
CA HIS A 88 -12.43 20.03 3.88
C HIS A 88 -11.15 19.49 4.56
N SER A 89 -10.58 18.43 3.97
CA SER A 89 -9.27 17.91 4.36
C SER A 89 -8.18 18.97 4.17
N ARG A 90 -7.10 18.91 4.95
CA ARG A 90 -5.89 19.73 4.75
C ARG A 90 -5.26 19.56 3.35
N LYS A 91 -5.59 18.45 2.66
CA LYS A 91 -5.22 18.20 1.25
C LYS A 91 -5.97 19.10 0.27
N HIS A 92 -7.10 19.69 0.65
CA HIS A 92 -7.95 20.45 -0.26
C HIS A 92 -7.46 21.89 -0.43
N THR A 93 -6.96 22.23 -1.61
CA THR A 93 -6.61 23.61 -1.98
C THR A 93 -7.53 24.18 -3.05
N ASN A 94 -8.57 23.43 -3.48
CA ASN A 94 -9.40 23.77 -4.63
C ASN A 94 -8.58 24.05 -5.91
N CYS A 95 -7.57 23.22 -6.16
CA CYS A 95 -6.64 23.41 -7.27
C CYS A 95 -7.39 23.41 -8.63
N PRO A 96 -7.20 24.45 -9.48
CA PRO A 96 -7.89 24.57 -10.76
C PRO A 96 -7.23 23.75 -11.88
N ASN A 97 -6.07 23.15 -11.62
CA ASN A 97 -5.34 22.37 -12.62
C ASN A 97 -6.10 21.09 -13.00
N GLN A 98 -6.30 20.91 -14.30
CA GLN A 98 -7.01 19.80 -14.91
C GLN A 98 -6.25 19.25 -16.12
N MET A 99 -6.40 17.96 -16.37
CA MET A 99 -5.87 17.28 -17.54
C MET A 99 -7.03 16.61 -18.28
N ALA A 100 -7.32 17.05 -19.50
CA ALA A 100 -8.30 16.45 -20.38
C ALA A 100 -7.60 15.57 -21.43
N VAL A 101 -7.94 14.29 -21.48
CA VAL A 101 -7.44 13.35 -22.50
C VAL A 101 -8.52 13.04 -23.51
N THR A 102 -8.15 13.00 -24.78
CA THR A 102 -8.97 12.48 -25.87
C THR A 102 -8.13 11.56 -26.75
N ILE A 103 -8.49 10.27 -26.79
CA ILE A 103 -7.88 9.27 -27.68
C ILE A 103 -8.78 9.12 -28.90
N LYS A 104 -8.28 9.50 -30.08
CA LYS A 104 -9.01 9.37 -31.34
C LYS A 104 -8.76 8.00 -31.97
N ALA A 105 -9.79 7.46 -32.62
CA ALA A 105 -9.65 6.24 -33.40
C ALA A 105 -8.86 6.53 -34.69
N VAL A 106 -7.85 5.70 -34.98
CA VAL A 106 -7.11 5.77 -36.24
C VAL A 106 -7.88 4.96 -37.28
N VAL A 107 -8.47 5.63 -38.26
CA VAL A 107 -9.21 5.02 -39.37
C VAL A 107 -8.42 5.16 -40.68
N LYS A 108 -8.52 4.17 -41.57
CA LYS A 108 -7.79 4.16 -42.86
C LYS A 108 -8.16 5.35 -43.76
N GLU A 109 -9.42 5.79 -43.72
CA GLU A 109 -9.90 6.96 -44.47
C GLU A 109 -10.47 7.99 -43.50
N SER A 110 -9.65 8.99 -43.16
CA SER A 110 -10.08 10.12 -42.34
C SER A 110 -10.31 11.34 -43.23
N ARG A 111 -11.52 11.93 -43.16
CA ARG A 111 -11.79 13.27 -43.72
C ARG A 111 -11.33 14.41 -42.79
N SER A 112 -10.61 14.11 -41.71
CA SER A 112 -10.19 15.14 -40.75
C SER A 112 -9.01 15.94 -41.29
N ALA A 113 -9.07 17.26 -41.19
CA ALA A 113 -7.95 18.17 -41.47
C ALA A 113 -6.84 18.15 -40.39
N ASP A 114 -6.84 17.19 -39.45
CA ASP A 114 -5.88 17.11 -38.35
C ASP A 114 -4.56 16.50 -38.85
N THR A 115 -3.56 17.35 -39.10
CA THR A 115 -2.25 16.97 -39.66
C THR A 115 -1.48 15.97 -38.79
N PHE A 116 -1.80 15.88 -37.50
CA PHE A 116 -1.10 15.00 -36.56
C PHE A 116 -1.62 13.54 -36.60
N LEU A 117 -2.75 13.29 -37.27
CA LEU A 117 -3.23 11.92 -37.48
C LEU A 117 -2.57 11.35 -38.76
N PRO A 118 -2.13 10.08 -38.75
CA PRO A 118 -2.37 9.04 -37.74
C PRO A 118 -1.29 8.91 -36.64
N GLU A 119 -0.19 9.64 -36.71
CA GLU A 119 1.01 9.43 -35.87
C GLU A 119 0.77 9.76 -34.38
N TYR A 120 0.00 10.80 -34.08
CA TYR A 120 -0.30 11.24 -32.72
C TYR A 120 -1.82 11.30 -32.44
N PRO A 121 -2.46 10.13 -32.24
CA PRO A 121 -3.91 10.05 -32.10
C PRO A 121 -4.44 10.51 -30.74
N THR A 122 -3.59 10.64 -29.73
CA THR A 122 -3.99 11.08 -28.39
C THR A 122 -3.69 12.55 -28.19
N VAL A 123 -4.68 13.29 -27.70
CA VAL A 123 -4.58 14.70 -27.35
C VAL A 123 -4.73 14.84 -25.84
N VAL A 124 -3.71 15.38 -25.19
CA VAL A 124 -3.75 15.74 -23.77
C VAL A 124 -3.72 17.25 -23.65
N ARG A 125 -4.74 17.81 -23.00
CA ARG A 125 -4.85 19.24 -22.73
C ARG A 125 -4.77 19.46 -21.23
N ILE A 126 -3.73 20.13 -20.78
CA ILE A 126 -3.53 20.52 -19.40
C ILE A 126 -3.92 21.99 -19.28
N THR A 127 -4.85 22.29 -18.37
CA THR A 127 -5.41 23.63 -18.19
C THR A 127 -5.33 24.05 -16.73
N GLY A 128 -5.04 25.33 -16.51
CA GLY A 128 -5.00 25.93 -15.18
C GLY A 128 -3.67 25.70 -14.48
N ALA A 129 -3.17 26.72 -13.79
CA ALA A 129 -1.97 26.61 -12.97
C ALA A 129 -2.26 25.89 -11.65
N HIS A 130 -1.25 25.24 -11.07
CA HIS A 130 -1.35 24.78 -9.69
C HIS A 130 -1.38 25.99 -8.75
N ASN A 131 -2.25 25.96 -7.74
CA ASN A 131 -2.31 26.98 -6.69
C ASN A 131 -1.58 26.55 -5.41
N HIS A 132 -0.79 25.48 -5.48
CA HIS A 132 0.00 24.91 -4.40
C HIS A 132 1.36 24.49 -4.95
N ARG A 133 2.38 24.41 -4.08
CA ARG A 133 3.74 24.02 -4.48
C ARG A 133 3.81 22.51 -4.74
N ILE A 134 4.02 22.11 -5.99
CA ILE A 134 4.07 20.69 -6.38
C ILE A 134 5.27 19.93 -5.80
N GLN A 135 6.44 20.57 -5.73
CA GLN A 135 7.69 20.02 -5.15
C GLN A 135 7.88 20.49 -3.70
N SER A 136 6.88 20.27 -2.86
CA SER A 136 6.98 20.56 -1.42
C SER A 136 6.59 19.33 -0.62
N ALA A 137 7.24 19.10 0.52
CA ALA A 137 6.89 17.98 1.42
C ALA A 137 5.39 17.95 1.76
N GLU A 138 4.74 19.11 1.84
CA GLU A 138 3.29 19.21 2.06
C GLU A 138 2.44 18.63 0.94
N SER A 139 2.90 18.73 -0.32
CA SER A 139 2.21 18.15 -1.48
C SER A 139 2.65 16.72 -1.77
N LEU A 140 3.94 16.41 -1.60
CA LEU A 140 4.52 15.10 -1.93
C LEU A 140 4.01 14.00 -1.00
N LYS A 141 3.75 14.28 0.27
CA LYS A 141 3.17 13.31 1.23
C LYS A 141 1.79 12.77 0.83
N PHE A 142 1.13 13.40 -0.14
CA PHE A 142 -0.20 13.01 -0.61
C PHE A 142 -0.19 12.26 -1.94
N ARG A 143 0.98 12.14 -2.60
CA ARG A 143 1.16 11.36 -3.83
C ARG A 143 0.83 9.89 -3.58
N ASP A 144 0.53 9.18 -4.67
CA ASP A 144 0.35 7.74 -4.59
C ASP A 144 1.68 7.02 -4.43
N VAL A 145 1.67 6.02 -3.57
CA VAL A 145 2.77 5.05 -3.44
C VAL A 145 3.02 4.37 -4.78
N GLY A 146 4.27 4.38 -5.22
CA GLY A 146 4.69 3.78 -6.49
C GLY A 146 4.47 2.26 -6.53
N SER A 147 4.35 1.71 -7.74
CA SER A 147 4.16 0.28 -7.97
C SER A 147 5.33 -0.57 -7.42
N GLU A 148 6.56 -0.09 -7.58
CA GLU A 148 7.76 -0.75 -7.06
C GLU A 148 7.72 -0.87 -5.53
N VAL A 149 7.42 0.23 -4.84
CA VAL A 149 7.32 0.25 -3.37
C VAL A 149 6.20 -0.66 -2.88
N ARG A 150 5.05 -0.68 -3.58
CA ARG A 150 3.96 -1.63 -3.28
C ARG A 150 4.44 -3.08 -3.38
N GLY A 151 5.23 -3.41 -4.41
CA GLY A 151 5.85 -4.72 -4.57
C GLY A 151 6.73 -5.10 -3.38
N LYS A 152 7.64 -4.20 -2.98
CA LYS A 152 8.50 -4.38 -1.80
C LYS A 152 7.70 -4.68 -0.53
N PHE A 153 6.63 -3.92 -0.26
CA PHE A 153 5.77 -4.18 0.90
C PHE A 153 5.04 -5.52 0.83
N ILE A 154 4.59 -5.95 -0.35
CA ILE A 154 3.99 -7.28 -0.54
C ILE A 154 5.01 -8.36 -0.14
N ASP A 155 6.27 -8.23 -0.57
CA ASP A 155 7.31 -9.20 -0.25
C ASP A 155 7.66 -9.21 1.24
N PHE A 156 7.73 -8.03 1.90
CA PHE A 156 7.89 -7.95 3.35
C PHE A 156 6.76 -8.65 4.10
N PHE A 157 5.51 -8.49 3.66
CA PHE A 157 4.37 -9.13 4.30
C PHE A 157 4.37 -10.65 4.10
N LYS A 158 4.72 -11.12 2.90
CA LYS A 158 4.91 -12.57 2.64
C LYS A 158 6.01 -13.19 3.48
N ALA A 159 7.04 -12.41 3.80
CA ALA A 159 8.09 -12.81 4.74
C ALA A 159 7.65 -12.78 6.22
N GLY A 160 6.39 -12.45 6.53
CA GLY A 160 5.83 -12.44 7.88
C GLY A 160 6.05 -11.13 8.64
N ASN A 161 6.52 -10.07 7.99
CA ASN A 161 6.75 -8.79 8.66
C ASN A 161 5.43 -8.04 8.86
N GLY A 162 5.17 -7.58 10.08
CA GLY A 162 4.05 -6.67 10.36
C GLY A 162 4.27 -5.27 9.76
N PRO A 163 3.20 -4.44 9.65
CA PRO A 163 3.26 -3.12 9.01
C PRO A 163 4.36 -2.19 9.53
N SER A 164 4.52 -2.12 10.86
CA SER A 164 5.52 -1.25 11.48
C SER A 164 6.93 -1.72 11.18
N HIS A 165 7.20 -3.02 11.30
CA HIS A 165 8.53 -3.56 11.04
C HIS A 165 8.89 -3.46 9.55
N ALA A 166 7.95 -3.78 8.64
CA ALA A 166 8.13 -3.63 7.21
C ALA A 166 8.47 -2.18 6.80
N LEU A 167 7.83 -1.19 7.44
CA LEU A 167 8.15 0.22 7.18
C LEU A 167 9.55 0.60 7.66
N GLU A 168 9.97 0.10 8.82
CA GLU A 168 11.32 0.37 9.33
C GLU A 168 12.40 -0.29 8.47
N LEU A 169 12.17 -1.51 7.96
CA LEU A 169 13.04 -2.14 6.97
C LEU A 169 13.13 -1.29 5.70
N HIS A 170 11.99 -0.89 5.13
CA HIS A 170 11.96 -0.04 3.93
C HIS A 170 12.70 1.29 4.13
N LYS A 171 12.58 1.92 5.31
CA LYS A 171 13.32 3.15 5.61
C LYS A 171 14.83 2.92 5.69
N ARG A 172 15.28 1.79 6.24
CA ARG A 172 16.70 1.43 6.25
C ARG A 172 17.22 1.23 4.83
N ASP A 173 16.47 0.51 4.00
CA ASP A 173 16.83 0.33 2.58
C ASP A 173 16.95 1.67 1.85
N LEU A 174 16.05 2.63 2.14
CA LEU A 174 16.13 3.98 1.57
C LEU A 174 17.32 4.78 2.11
N GLN A 175 17.68 4.62 3.38
CA GLN A 175 18.87 5.26 3.96
C GLN A 175 20.14 4.76 3.29
N GLU A 176 20.26 3.44 3.08
CA GLU A 176 21.41 2.84 2.40
C GLU A 176 21.50 3.26 0.93
N GLN A 177 20.37 3.45 0.25
CA GLN A 177 20.35 3.81 -1.18
C GLN A 177 20.66 5.29 -1.45
N TYR A 178 20.17 6.19 -0.61
CA TYR A 178 20.20 7.64 -0.88
C TYR A 178 21.11 8.42 0.07
N ASP A 179 21.61 7.81 1.14
CA ASP A 179 22.55 8.41 2.11
C ASP A 179 22.16 9.85 2.51
N GLU A 180 22.89 10.86 2.04
CA GLU A 180 22.61 12.29 2.32
C GLU A 180 21.24 12.77 1.80
N ASP A 181 20.75 12.24 0.68
CA ASP A 181 19.48 12.61 0.05
C ASP A 181 18.26 11.90 0.65
N TYR A 182 18.47 11.00 1.63
CA TYR A 182 17.42 10.22 2.28
C TYR A 182 16.23 11.09 2.72
N TYR A 183 16.49 12.22 3.36
CA TYR A 183 15.44 13.08 3.90
C TYR A 183 14.51 13.67 2.83
N GLN A 184 15.05 13.92 1.63
CA GLN A 184 14.26 14.44 0.50
C GLN A 184 13.32 13.35 -0.03
N VAL A 185 13.84 12.14 -0.23
CA VAL A 185 13.09 10.97 -0.72
C VAL A 185 12.05 10.51 0.31
N ALA A 186 12.40 10.51 1.60
CA ALA A 186 11.52 10.08 2.68
C ALA A 186 10.27 10.97 2.84
N CYS A 187 10.32 12.22 2.36
CA CYS A 187 9.19 13.15 2.40
C CYS A 187 8.15 12.88 1.29
N ASP A 188 8.49 12.09 0.27
CA ASP A 188 7.60 11.75 -0.83
C ASP A 188 6.87 10.43 -0.58
N ALA A 189 5.54 10.47 -0.53
CA ALA A 189 4.73 9.26 -0.33
C ALA A 189 4.85 8.26 -1.49
N ALA A 190 5.29 8.68 -2.68
CA ALA A 190 5.58 7.78 -3.79
C ALA A 190 6.71 6.79 -3.45
N HIS A 191 7.70 7.25 -2.67
CA HIS A 191 8.89 6.48 -2.29
C HIS A 191 8.80 5.95 -0.86
N CYS A 192 8.37 6.77 0.10
CA CYS A 192 8.26 6.42 1.50
C CYS A 192 6.81 6.62 2.01
N PRO A 193 5.99 5.57 2.04
CA PRO A 193 4.61 5.68 2.50
C PRO A 193 4.52 5.96 4.00
N SER A 194 3.42 6.59 4.41
CA SER A 194 3.10 6.74 5.85
C SER A 194 2.73 5.40 6.48
N LEU A 195 3.01 5.22 7.78
CA LEU A 195 2.61 4.02 8.53
C LEU A 195 1.12 3.71 8.40
N ARG A 196 0.26 4.74 8.46
CA ARG A 196 -1.19 4.60 8.27
C ARG A 196 -1.54 3.98 6.92
N TRP A 197 -0.81 4.37 5.87
CA TRP A 197 -0.99 3.79 4.55
C TRP A 197 -0.57 2.32 4.53
N VAL A 198 0.59 1.99 5.12
CA VAL A 198 1.12 0.62 5.19
C VAL A 198 0.18 -0.30 5.97
N GLN A 199 -0.36 0.15 7.10
CA GLN A 199 -1.37 -0.59 7.86
C GLN A 199 -2.62 -0.89 7.02
N HIS A 200 -3.18 0.13 6.36
CA HIS A 200 -4.34 -0.06 5.50
C HIS A 200 -4.04 -0.98 4.31
N PHE A 201 -2.85 -0.88 3.73
CA PHE A 201 -2.43 -1.73 2.61
C PHE A 201 -2.27 -3.19 3.04
N TYR A 202 -1.64 -3.43 4.19
CA TYR A 202 -1.57 -4.74 4.82
C TYR A 202 -2.99 -5.31 5.04
N ASP A 203 -3.90 -4.51 5.60
CA ASP A 203 -5.27 -4.96 5.85
C ASP A 203 -6.03 -5.33 4.58
N GLN A 204 -5.83 -4.56 3.49
CA GLN A 204 -6.42 -4.87 2.19
C GLN A 204 -5.90 -6.19 1.64
N LEU A 205 -4.58 -6.43 1.73
CA LEU A 205 -3.96 -7.66 1.24
C LEU A 205 -4.40 -8.87 2.07
N PHE A 206 -4.33 -8.77 3.40
CA PHE A 206 -4.76 -9.85 4.29
C PHE A 206 -6.25 -10.14 4.17
N LYS A 207 -7.10 -9.10 4.03
CA LYS A 207 -8.53 -9.30 3.77
C LYS A 207 -8.78 -9.96 2.41
N ALA A 208 -7.95 -9.69 1.40
CA ALA A 208 -8.07 -10.33 0.10
C ALA A 208 -7.61 -11.80 0.13
N GLU A 209 -6.52 -12.10 0.85
CA GLU A 209 -5.92 -13.43 0.93
C GLU A 209 -6.70 -14.38 1.85
N TYR A 210 -7.16 -13.87 3.00
CA TYR A 210 -7.80 -14.70 4.03
C TYR A 210 -9.29 -14.38 4.24
N GLY A 211 -9.82 -13.34 3.61
CA GLY A 211 -11.21 -12.92 3.72
C GLY A 211 -11.54 -12.14 5.00
N ASP A 212 -12.83 -11.96 5.27
CA ASP A 212 -13.28 -11.57 6.61
C ASP A 212 -13.10 -12.80 7.52
N PHE A 213 -12.17 -12.69 8.47
CA PHE A 213 -11.92 -13.72 9.47
C PHE A 213 -13.08 -13.72 10.46
N THR A 214 -13.89 -14.78 10.40
CA THR A 214 -14.73 -15.17 11.54
C THR A 214 -13.87 -16.06 12.46
N LYS A 215 -14.20 -16.12 13.76
CA LYS A 215 -13.41 -16.88 14.74
C LYS A 215 -13.27 -18.37 14.35
N GLU A 216 -14.26 -18.91 13.64
CA GLU A 216 -14.32 -20.30 13.21
C GLU A 216 -13.24 -20.61 12.16
N LYS A 217 -13.01 -19.70 11.19
CA LYS A 217 -11.96 -19.90 10.17
C LYS A 217 -10.55 -19.84 10.75
N ILE A 218 -10.36 -19.01 11.78
CA ILE A 218 -9.09 -18.96 12.52
C ILE A 218 -8.86 -20.31 13.20
N LEU A 219 -9.90 -20.85 13.83
CA LEU A 219 -9.82 -22.13 14.50
C LEU A 219 -9.52 -23.27 13.51
N GLU A 220 -10.16 -23.29 12.34
CA GLU A 220 -9.84 -24.25 11.26
C GLU A 220 -8.38 -24.17 10.82
N SER A 221 -7.85 -22.96 10.61
CA SER A 221 -6.45 -22.75 10.25
C SER A 221 -5.48 -23.20 11.35
N ILE A 222 -5.80 -22.89 12.61
CA ILE A 222 -5.03 -23.33 13.77
C ILE A 222 -5.02 -24.86 13.85
N ILE A 223 -6.17 -25.52 13.72
CA ILE A 223 -6.28 -26.98 13.78
C ILE A 223 -5.42 -27.61 12.67
N SER A 224 -5.54 -27.13 11.43
CA SER A 224 -4.72 -27.62 10.31
C SER A 224 -3.22 -27.44 10.57
N ARG A 225 -2.81 -26.31 11.15
CA ARG A 225 -1.39 -26.07 11.49
C ARG A 225 -0.91 -26.96 12.64
N VAL A 226 -1.75 -27.20 13.64
CA VAL A 226 -1.47 -28.12 14.75
C VAL A 226 -1.28 -29.55 14.24
N GLU A 227 -2.11 -30.01 13.31
CA GLU A 227 -1.99 -31.33 12.68
C GLU A 227 -0.67 -31.48 11.91
N LEU A 228 -0.29 -30.46 11.14
CA LEU A 228 0.99 -30.45 10.44
C LEU A 228 2.16 -30.54 11.42
N LEU A 229 2.19 -29.70 12.45
CA LEU A 229 3.29 -29.68 13.42
C LEU A 229 3.35 -30.98 14.25
N LYS A 230 2.22 -31.62 14.52
CA LYS A 230 2.18 -32.97 15.11
C LYS A 230 2.88 -33.99 14.20
N SER A 231 2.68 -33.90 12.88
CA SER A 231 3.34 -34.79 11.91
C SER A 231 4.86 -34.60 11.86
N GLU A 232 5.34 -33.39 12.22
CA GLU A 232 6.77 -33.06 12.35
C GLU A 232 7.37 -33.51 13.70
N GLY A 233 6.59 -34.21 14.55
CA GLY A 233 7.06 -34.78 15.82
C GLY A 233 6.93 -33.84 17.03
N MET A 234 6.21 -32.72 16.90
CA MET A 234 5.96 -31.80 18.01
C MET A 234 4.76 -32.27 18.85
N LYS A 235 4.89 -32.27 20.19
CA LYS A 235 3.77 -32.56 21.08
C LYS A 235 2.92 -31.32 21.27
N ILE A 236 1.82 -31.26 20.51
CA ILE A 236 0.89 -30.12 20.55
C ILE A 236 -0.51 -30.62 20.87
N THR A 237 -1.19 -29.98 21.80
CA THR A 237 -2.60 -30.25 22.10
C THR A 237 -3.38 -28.95 21.96
N CYS A 238 -4.43 -28.97 21.15
CA CYS A 238 -5.37 -27.88 21.03
C CYS A 238 -6.68 -28.32 21.69
N SER A 239 -7.17 -27.52 22.63
CA SER A 239 -8.50 -27.67 23.23
C SER A 239 -9.33 -26.45 22.92
N THR A 240 -10.58 -26.69 22.53
CA THR A 240 -11.53 -25.66 22.13
C THR A 240 -12.74 -25.74 23.04
N LEU A 241 -13.15 -24.61 23.59
CA LEU A 241 -14.35 -24.50 24.40
C LEU A 241 -15.18 -23.34 23.85
N SER A 242 -16.33 -23.65 23.23
CA SER A 242 -17.13 -22.63 22.51
C SER A 242 -16.29 -21.85 21.49
N ASP A 243 -16.18 -20.53 21.66
CA ASP A 243 -15.47 -19.61 20.79
C ASP A 243 -14.02 -19.32 21.26
N ASP A 244 -13.59 -19.94 22.37
CA ASP A 244 -12.26 -19.81 22.93
C ASP A 244 -11.42 -21.07 22.70
N PHE A 245 -10.11 -20.89 22.59
CA PHE A 245 -9.17 -21.97 22.41
C PHE A 245 -7.96 -21.83 23.32
N SER A 246 -7.39 -22.98 23.67
CA SER A 246 -6.09 -23.09 24.31
C SER A 246 -5.23 -24.10 23.57
N ILE A 247 -3.99 -23.70 23.28
CA ILE A 247 -3.00 -24.54 22.61
C ILE A 247 -1.85 -24.72 23.58
N SER A 248 -1.53 -25.97 23.89
CA SER A 248 -0.32 -26.34 24.61
C SER A 248 0.68 -26.94 23.63
N LEU A 249 1.92 -26.48 23.69
CA LEU A 249 3.00 -26.90 22.82
C LEU A 249 4.22 -27.28 23.64
N CYS A 250 4.75 -28.47 23.35
CA CYS A 250 5.99 -29.00 23.89
C CYS A 250 6.88 -29.44 22.73
N THR A 251 8.03 -28.77 22.61
CA THR A 251 9.04 -29.10 21.60
C THR A 251 9.95 -30.22 22.10
N PRO A 252 10.70 -30.91 21.22
CA PRO A 252 11.72 -31.88 21.64
C PRO A 252 12.81 -31.29 22.56
N ILE A 253 13.05 -29.98 22.51
CA ILE A 253 13.94 -29.30 23.48
C ILE A 253 13.27 -29.27 24.86
N MET A 254 12.01 -28.85 24.93
CA MET A 254 11.25 -28.78 26.19
C MET A 254 11.11 -30.15 26.85
N GLU A 255 10.86 -31.21 26.06
CA GLU A 255 10.84 -32.59 26.58
C GLU A 255 12.14 -33.03 27.24
N ARG A 256 13.28 -32.58 26.71
CA ARG A 256 14.58 -32.83 27.34
C ARG A 256 14.76 -32.05 28.64
N VAL A 257 14.11 -30.91 28.79
CA VAL A 257 14.11 -30.15 30.06
C VAL A 257 13.27 -30.87 31.11
N HIS A 258 12.18 -31.54 30.71
CA HIS A 258 11.33 -32.36 31.62
C HIS A 258 12.05 -33.55 32.25
N THR A 259 13.26 -33.92 31.80
CA THR A 259 14.05 -34.99 32.44
C THR A 259 14.93 -34.49 33.59
N LEU A 260 15.01 -33.18 33.79
CA LEU A 260 15.77 -32.58 34.88
C LEU A 260 14.99 -32.71 36.20
N GLU A 261 15.70 -32.87 37.31
CA GLU A 261 15.05 -32.91 38.63
C GLU A 261 14.34 -31.59 38.95
N SER A 262 14.89 -30.46 38.50
CA SER A 262 14.31 -29.14 38.74
C SER A 262 12.93 -28.96 38.12
N SER A 263 12.64 -29.61 36.98
CA SER A 263 11.33 -29.49 36.32
C SER A 263 10.16 -30.03 37.15
N GLY A 264 10.42 -30.89 38.13
CA GLY A 264 9.41 -31.39 39.07
C GLY A 264 9.28 -30.57 40.36
N SER A 265 10.17 -29.58 40.56
CA SER A 265 10.26 -28.84 41.82
C SER A 265 9.54 -27.50 41.79
N ILE A 266 9.98 -26.58 40.93
CA ILE A 266 9.44 -25.23 40.79
C ILE A 266 9.35 -24.89 39.31
N CYS A 267 8.16 -24.41 38.91
CA CYS A 267 7.89 -23.91 37.57
C CYS A 267 7.48 -22.45 37.67
N PHE A 268 8.02 -21.64 36.77
CA PHE A 268 7.67 -20.23 36.58
C PHE A 268 6.85 -20.11 35.31
N MET A 269 5.82 -19.28 35.35
CA MET A 269 5.04 -18.92 34.16
C MET A 269 5.32 -17.46 33.84
N ASP A 270 5.94 -17.23 32.70
CA ASP A 270 6.12 -15.89 32.16
C ASP A 270 4.96 -15.56 31.21
N SER A 271 4.38 -14.38 31.41
CA SER A 271 3.28 -13.85 30.62
C SER A 271 3.85 -12.82 29.68
N SER A 272 4.10 -13.24 28.43
CA SER A 272 4.33 -12.27 27.37
C SER A 272 2.95 -11.70 26.99
N GLY A 273 2.77 -10.38 27.17
CA GLY A 273 1.51 -9.70 26.88
C GLY A 273 1.03 -9.92 25.44
N ASN A 274 -0.21 -9.50 25.16
CA ASN A 274 -0.94 -9.69 23.89
C ASN A 274 -0.03 -9.79 22.65
N ALA A 275 0.14 -11.02 22.15
CA ALA A 275 1.13 -11.34 21.13
C ALA A 275 0.59 -11.23 19.70
N ASP A 276 -0.73 -11.11 19.54
CA ASP A 276 -1.36 -11.13 18.22
C ASP A 276 -2.54 -10.17 18.07
N ARG A 277 -3.08 -10.18 16.85
CA ARG A 277 -4.22 -9.38 16.41
C ARG A 277 -5.54 -9.77 17.05
N TYR A 278 -5.58 -10.92 17.72
CA TYR A 278 -6.76 -11.56 18.28
C TYR A 278 -6.76 -11.51 19.81
N ASN A 279 -5.82 -10.75 20.40
CA ASN A 279 -5.66 -10.61 21.84
C ASN A 279 -5.35 -11.96 22.51
N CYS A 280 -4.72 -12.89 21.78
CA CYS A 280 -4.19 -14.11 22.36
C CYS A 280 -2.98 -13.78 23.23
N ARG A 281 -2.90 -14.49 24.36
CA ARG A 281 -1.77 -14.40 25.27
C ARG A 281 -0.92 -15.64 25.16
N ILE A 282 0.39 -15.43 25.25
CA ILE A 282 1.39 -16.49 25.20
C ILE A 282 2.03 -16.57 26.57
N PHE A 283 1.86 -17.72 27.22
CA PHE A 283 2.52 -18.05 28.47
C PHE A 283 3.65 -19.03 28.20
N LEU A 284 4.84 -18.68 28.68
CA LEU A 284 6.02 -19.54 28.64
C LEU A 284 6.21 -20.17 30.02
N ILE A 285 6.15 -21.49 30.11
CA ILE A 285 6.44 -22.22 31.34
C ILE A 285 7.92 -22.56 31.36
N MET A 286 8.60 -22.27 32.46
CA MET A 286 10.04 -22.48 32.64
C MET A 286 10.35 -23.11 33.99
N THR A 287 11.51 -23.73 34.14
CA THR A 287 12.08 -24.18 35.41
C THR A 287 13.45 -23.56 35.63
N ASP A 288 13.92 -23.51 36.87
CA ASP A 288 15.27 -23.04 37.16
C ASP A 288 16.33 -24.08 36.79
N SER A 289 17.51 -23.58 36.46
CA SER A 289 18.71 -24.38 36.27
C SER A 289 19.95 -23.54 36.58
N SER A 290 21.11 -24.19 36.67
CA SER A 290 22.40 -23.52 36.88
C SER A 290 22.79 -22.53 35.78
N VAL A 291 22.12 -22.58 34.62
CA VAL A 291 22.35 -21.68 33.48
C VAL A 291 21.19 -20.69 33.25
N GLY A 292 20.22 -20.63 34.17
CA GLY A 292 19.03 -19.79 34.08
C GLY A 292 17.74 -20.56 33.81
N GLY A 293 16.68 -19.84 33.42
CA GLY A 293 15.37 -20.43 33.15
C GLY A 293 15.36 -21.28 31.88
N LEU A 294 14.96 -22.55 31.99
CA LEU A 294 14.81 -23.48 30.86
C LEU A 294 13.33 -23.71 30.53
N PRO A 295 12.93 -23.73 29.25
CA PRO A 295 11.54 -23.84 28.86
C PRO A 295 10.99 -25.26 29.03
N LEU A 296 9.83 -25.37 29.66
CA LEU A 296 9.05 -26.60 29.84
C LEU A 296 7.88 -26.70 28.86
N GLY A 297 7.35 -25.57 28.39
CA GLY A 297 6.20 -25.58 27.49
C GLY A 297 5.71 -24.18 27.17
N VAL A 298 4.87 -24.09 26.14
CA VAL A 298 4.19 -22.85 25.74
C VAL A 298 2.69 -23.08 25.77
N LEU A 299 1.96 -22.14 26.35
CA LEU A 299 0.50 -22.08 26.29
C LEU A 299 0.11 -20.84 25.50
N LEU A 300 -0.74 -21.02 24.49
CA LEU A 300 -1.46 -19.92 23.84
C LEU A 300 -2.92 -19.99 24.24
N MET A 301 -3.50 -18.85 24.66
CA MET A 301 -4.90 -18.77 25.08
C MET A 301 -5.58 -17.55 24.46
N SER A 302 -6.81 -17.73 23.96
CA SER A 302 -7.64 -16.63 23.45
C SER A 302 -8.35 -15.84 24.56
N SER A 303 -8.47 -16.42 25.76
CA SER A 303 -9.11 -15.82 26.93
C SER A 303 -8.47 -16.33 28.22
N GLU A 304 -8.44 -15.48 29.26
CA GLU A 304 -7.97 -15.81 30.62
C GLU A 304 -9.12 -16.09 31.59
N SER A 305 -10.36 -16.13 31.09
CA SER A 305 -11.52 -16.35 31.95
C SER A 305 -11.48 -17.75 32.56
N GLU A 306 -11.22 -17.80 33.87
CA GLU A 306 -11.49 -18.95 34.70
C GLU A 306 -13.01 -19.13 34.79
N LYS A 307 -13.50 -20.37 34.67
CA LYS A 307 -14.90 -20.67 34.98
C LYS A 307 -15.09 -20.77 36.48
#